data_AF-A0A7C3K429-F1
#
_entry.id   AF-A0A7C3K429-F1
#
_cell.length_a   1.000
_cell.length_b   1.000
_cell.length_c   1.000
_cell.angle_alpha   90.00
_cell.angle_beta   90.00
_cell.angle_gamma   90.00
#
_symmetry.space_group_name_H-M   'P 1'
#
loop_
_entity.id
_entity.type
_entity.pdbx_description
1 polymer ?
#
loop_
_entity_poly.entity_id
_entity_poly.type
_entity_poly.pdbx_seq_one_letter_code
_entity_poly.pdbx_strand_id
1 'polypeptide(L)'
;MPGILTIFRKEMEDHFSSTRFLLISALIVMVGVIIAAMVGMGIQEETKGLAKPTLLFLLLFTSTGKLFSFVQFIGFFGPLIGIILGFDSINRERVSRT
;
A
#
# COMPACT_ATOMS: atom_id res chain seq x y z
N MET A 1 -25.42 -20.56 5.30
CA MET A 1 -25.59 -19.78 4.05
C MET A 1 -24.46 -20.09 3.08
N PRO A 2 -24.48 -21.24 2.38
CA PRO A 2 -23.35 -21.66 1.53
C PRO A 2 -23.18 -20.80 0.27
N GLY A 3 -24.26 -20.17 -0.24
CA GLY A 3 -24.18 -19.36 -1.46
C GLY A 3 -23.44 -18.02 -1.32
N ILE A 4 -23.51 -17.37 -0.15
CA ILE A 4 -22.92 -16.04 0.06
C ILE A 4 -21.40 -16.09 -0.05
N LEU A 5 -20.76 -17.10 0.53
CA LEU A 5 -19.31 -17.24 0.47
C LEU A 5 -18.81 -17.52 -0.95
N THR A 6 -19.58 -18.30 -1.73
CA THR A 6 -19.28 -18.58 -3.13
C THR A 6 -19.36 -17.31 -3.99
N ILE A 7 -20.41 -16.51 -3.82
CA ILE A 7 -20.57 -15.23 -4.52
C ILE A 7 -19.43 -14.28 -4.12
N PHE A 8 -19.17 -14.13 -2.82
CA PHE A 8 -18.10 -13.29 -2.31
C PHE A 8 -16.74 -13.64 -2.92
N ARG A 9 -16.38 -14.93 -2.96
CA ARG A 9 -15.12 -15.39 -3.55
C ARG A 9 -15.03 -15.05 -5.05
N LYS A 10 -16.12 -15.29 -5.79
CA LYS A 10 -16.18 -15.00 -7.23
C LYS A 10 -16.03 -13.50 -7.49
N GLU A 11 -16.76 -12.65 -6.76
CA GLU A 11 -16.64 -11.19 -6.90
C GLU A 11 -15.26 -10.66 -6.49
N MET A 12 -14.65 -11.23 -5.45
CA MET A 12 -13.26 -10.89 -5.11
C MET A 12 -12.31 -11.26 -6.25
N GLU A 13 -12.40 -12.48 -6.79
CA GLU A 13 -11.52 -12.94 -7.87
C GLU A 13 -11.65 -12.08 -9.13
N ASP A 14 -12.87 -11.70 -9.51
CA ASP A 14 -13.15 -10.78 -10.61
C ASP A 14 -12.55 -9.37 -10.34
N HIS A 15 -12.59 -8.91 -9.09
CA HIS A 15 -12.00 -7.63 -8.72
C HIS A 15 -10.46 -7.66 -8.75
N PHE A 16 -9.83 -8.66 -8.14
CA PHE A 16 -8.38 -8.81 -8.06
C PHE A 16 -7.73 -9.10 -9.43
N SER A 17 -8.45 -9.78 -10.33
CA SER A 17 -8.01 -10.04 -11.71
C SER A 17 -8.20 -8.84 -12.64
N SER A 18 -8.89 -7.78 -12.20
CA SER A 18 -9.09 -6.58 -13.03
C SER A 18 -7.78 -5.85 -13.30
N THR A 19 -7.54 -5.51 -14.58
CA THR A 19 -6.37 -4.71 -14.99
C THR A 19 -6.27 -3.38 -14.24
N ARG A 20 -7.41 -2.74 -13.94
CA ARG A 20 -7.45 -1.50 -13.14
C ARG A 20 -6.93 -1.73 -11.72
N PHE A 21 -7.39 -2.80 -11.08
CA PHE A 21 -6.95 -3.17 -9.73
C PHE A 21 -5.44 -3.46 -9.72
N LEU A 22 -4.96 -4.23 -10.69
CA LEU A 22 -3.53 -4.55 -10.83
C LEU A 22 -2.69 -3.29 -11.02
N LEU A 23 -3.10 -2.35 -11.89
CA LEU A 23 -2.38 -1.10 -12.11
C LEU A 23 -2.30 -0.24 -10.85
N ILE A 24 -3.43 -0.06 -10.14
CA ILE A 24 -3.45 0.75 -8.91
C ILE A 24 -2.62 0.07 -7.81
N SER A 25 -2.76 -1.24 -7.65
CA SER A 25 -1.98 -2.02 -6.67
C SER A 25 -0.47 -1.96 -6.96
N ALA A 26 -0.08 -2.12 -8.22
CA ALA A 26 1.31 -2.01 -8.65
C ALA A 26 1.87 -0.60 -8.39
N LEU A 27 1.08 0.45 -8.65
CA LEU A 27 1.47 1.83 -8.35
C LEU A 27 1.69 2.03 -6.84
N ILE A 28 0.79 1.52 -6.00
CA ILE A 28 0.91 1.63 -4.54
C ILE A 28 2.16 0.91 -4.04
N VAL A 29 2.39 -0.32 -4.49
CA VAL A 29 3.59 -1.09 -4.15
C VAL A 29 4.85 -0.38 -4.62
N MET A 30 4.84 0.16 -5.85
CA MET A 30 5.96 0.93 -6.40
C MET A 30 6.29 2.15 -5.53
N VAL A 31 5.30 2.95 -5.13
CA VAL A 31 5.53 4.09 -4.24
C VAL A 31 6.06 3.65 -2.88
N GLY A 32 5.52 2.57 -2.31
CA GLY A 32 6.00 2.00 -1.05
C GLY A 32 7.47 1.57 -1.12
N VAL A 33 7.86 0.88 -2.20
CA VAL A 33 9.25 0.45 -2.44
C VAL A 33 10.18 1.65 -2.59
N ILE A 34 9.78 2.69 -3.34
CA ILE A 34 10.58 3.91 -3.52
C ILE A 34 10.83 4.60 -2.16
N ILE A 35 9.79 4.75 -1.33
CA ILE A 35 9.92 5.38 0.00
C ILE A 35 10.86 4.56 0.88
N ALA A 36 10.67 3.24 0.94
CA ALA A 36 11.52 2.35 1.74
C ALA A 36 12.99 2.41 1.29
N ALA A 37 13.24 2.45 -0.03
CA ALA A 37 14.59 2.57 -0.58
C ALA A 37 15.24 3.93 -0.24
N MET A 38 14.50 5.04 -0.37
CA MET A 38 14.99 6.38 -0.03
C MET A 38 15.35 6.49 1.46
N VAL A 39 14.48 5.99 2.35
CA VAL A 39 14.74 5.97 3.79
C VAL A 39 15.94 5.08 4.11
N GLY A 40 16.05 3.91 3.47
CA GLY A 40 17.17 3.00 3.65
C GLY A 40 18.52 3.63 3.26
N MET A 41 18.57 4.34 2.13
CA MET A 41 19.77 5.07 1.72
C MET A 41 20.15 6.17 2.73
N GLY A 42 19.16 6.93 3.23
CA GLY A 42 19.39 7.96 4.25
C GLY A 42 19.97 7.40 5.55
N ILE A 43 19.38 6.31 6.06
CA ILE A 43 19.87 5.62 7.26
C ILE A 43 21.30 5.12 7.04
N GLN A 44 21.59 4.55 5.86
CA GLN A 44 22.93 4.07 5.54
C GLN A 44 23.95 5.22 5.56
N GLU A 45 23.61 6.40 5.03
CA GLU A 45 24.49 7.57 5.05
C GLU A 45 24.70 8.11 6.46
N GLU A 46 23.64 8.23 7.26
CA GLU A 46 23.72 8.73 8.64
C GLU A 46 24.50 7.79 9.57
N THR A 47 24.46 6.49 9.31
CA THR A 47 25.15 5.49 10.14
C THR A 47 26.57 5.16 9.65
N LYS A 48 27.04 5.77 8.55
CA LYS A 48 28.42 5.58 8.07
C LYS A 48 29.42 6.05 9.13
N GLY A 49 30.24 5.13 9.61
CA GLY A 49 31.30 5.42 10.59
C GLY A 49 30.83 5.55 12.03
N LEU A 50 29.53 5.34 12.31
CA LEU A 50 28.97 5.29 13.65
C LEU A 50 28.65 3.84 14.06
N ALA A 51 28.54 3.60 15.37
CA ALA A 51 27.99 2.35 15.86
C ALA A 51 26.54 2.21 15.37
N LYS A 52 26.20 1.06 14.77
CA LYS A 52 24.86 0.84 14.23
C LYS A 52 23.83 0.94 15.37
N PRO A 53 22.74 1.72 15.20
CA PRO A 53 21.67 1.78 16.18
C PRO A 53 21.06 0.40 16.42
N THR A 54 20.69 0.10 17.66
CA THR A 54 20.13 -1.18 18.08
C THR A 54 18.85 -1.55 17.32
N LEU A 55 18.07 -0.55 16.91
CA LEU A 55 16.75 -0.70 16.27
C LEU A 55 16.78 -0.27 14.79
N LEU A 56 17.80 -0.69 14.05
CA LEU A 56 18.01 -0.26 12.65
C LEU A 56 16.82 -0.60 11.73
N PHE A 57 16.14 -1.72 11.95
CA PHE A 57 14.94 -2.08 11.20
C PHE A 57 13.76 -1.15 11.48
N LEU A 58 13.58 -0.70 12.73
CA LEU A 58 12.50 0.23 13.10
C LEU A 58 12.65 1.56 12.36
N LEU A 59 13.89 2.02 12.17
CA LEU A 59 14.18 3.27 11.46
C LEU A 59 13.68 3.26 10.01
N LEU A 60 13.61 2.11 9.33
CA LEU A 60 13.01 2.02 7.98
C LEU A 60 11.54 2.46 7.97
N PHE A 61 10.84 2.30 9.09
CA PHE A 61 9.43 2.61 9.23
C PHE A 61 9.22 4.03 9.78
N THR A 62 10.04 4.43 10.73
CA THR A 62 9.83 5.64 11.54
C THR A 62 10.70 6.82 11.14
N SER A 63 11.83 6.59 10.46
CA SER A 63 12.68 7.69 10.02
C SER A 63 11.94 8.50 8.94
N THR A 64 11.90 9.82 9.14
CA THR A 64 11.25 10.73 8.22
C THR A 64 12.18 10.93 7.03
N GLY A 65 11.77 10.47 5.85
CA GLY A 65 12.46 10.80 4.60
C GLY A 65 12.28 12.27 4.23
N LYS A 66 12.37 12.60 2.93
CA LYS A 66 12.19 13.99 2.45
C LYS A 66 10.83 14.63 2.78
N LEU A 67 9.77 13.83 2.93
CA LEU A 67 8.39 14.31 3.14
C LEU A 67 7.68 13.60 4.28
N PHE A 68 7.67 12.25 4.26
CA PHE A 68 6.98 11.42 5.24
C PHE A 68 7.87 10.23 5.66
N SER A 69 7.65 9.71 6.86
CA SER A 69 8.07 8.34 7.18
C SER A 69 7.17 7.31 6.49
N PHE A 70 7.63 6.06 6.38
CA PHE A 70 6.84 5.00 5.77
C PHE A 70 5.52 4.76 6.53
N VAL A 71 5.55 4.84 7.86
CA VAL A 71 4.34 4.72 8.70
C VAL A 71 3.37 5.87 8.46
N GLN A 72 3.86 7.10 8.32
CA GLN A 72 3.01 8.25 7.99
C GLN A 72 2.38 8.12 6.60
N PHE A 73 3.16 7.64 5.63
CA PHE A 73 2.66 7.37 4.28
C PHE A 73 1.51 6.36 4.31
N ILE A 74 1.70 5.19 4.93
CA ILE A 74 0.63 4.19 5.02
C ILE A 74 -0.54 4.69 5.87
N GLY A 75 -0.28 5.37 6.99
CA GLY A 75 -1.30 5.88 7.90
C GLY A 75 -2.24 6.90 7.25
N PHE A 76 -1.74 7.69 6.31
CA PHE A 76 -2.55 8.65 5.56
C PHE A 76 -3.11 8.06 4.25
N PHE A 77 -2.25 7.52 3.39
CA PHE A 77 -2.64 7.07 2.06
C PHE A 77 -3.35 5.71 2.08
N GLY A 78 -3.04 4.82 3.02
CA GLY A 78 -3.68 3.51 3.13
C GLY A 78 -5.21 3.61 3.25
N PRO A 79 -5.76 4.35 4.24
CA PRO A 79 -7.19 4.60 4.33
C PRO A 79 -7.79 5.29 3.11
N LEU A 80 -7.10 6.31 2.58
CA LEU A 80 -7.57 7.06 1.40
C LEU A 80 -7.70 6.15 0.16
N ILE A 81 -6.68 5.33 -0.09
CA ILE A 81 -6.67 4.33 -1.17
C ILE A 81 -7.81 3.32 -0.97
N GLY A 82 -7.97 2.80 0.26
CA GLY A 82 -9.04 1.84 0.57
C GLY A 82 -10.42 2.41 0.27
N ILE A 83 -10.65 3.68 0.62
CA ILE A 83 -11.90 4.39 0.30
C ILE A 83 -12.09 4.51 -1.21
N ILE A 84 -11.07 4.97 -1.96
CA ILE A 84 -11.14 5.13 -3.42
C ILE A 84 -11.45 3.79 -4.11
N LEU A 85 -10.76 2.71 -3.74
CA LEU A 85 -10.97 1.37 -4.29
C LEU A 85 -12.36 0.81 -3.93
N GLY A 86 -12.82 1.05 -2.70
CA GLY A 86 -14.16 0.66 -2.26
C GLY A 86 -15.25 1.37 -3.07
N PHE A 87 -15.11 2.68 -3.27
CA PHE A 87 -16.03 3.43 -4.14
C PHE A 87 -15.94 2.98 -5.61
N ASP A 88 -14.75 2.69 -6.14
CA ASP A 88 -14.60 2.17 -7.51
C ASP A 88 -15.35 0.83 -7.69
N SER A 89 -15.27 -0.05 -6.68
CA SER A 89 -15.97 -1.33 -6.67
C SER A 89 -17.49 -1.15 -6.71
N ILE A 90 -18.03 -0.33 -5.82
CA ILE A 90 -19.48 -0.03 -5.76
C ILE A 90 -19.95 0.64 -7.05
N ASN A 91 -19.18 1.59 -7.57
CA ASN A 91 -19.57 2.32 -8.78
C ASN A 91 -19.56 1.41 -10.01
N ARG A 92 -18.65 0.44 -10.07
CA ARG A 92 -18.61 -0.58 -11.13
C ARG A 92 -19.88 -1.43 -11.18
N GLU A 93 -20.36 -1.92 -10.03
CA GLU A 93 -21.63 -2.66 -9.96
C GLU A 93 -22.81 -1.81 -10.46
N ARG A 94 -22.93 -0.57 -9.95
CA ARG A 94 -24.04 0.32 -10.34
C ARG A 94 -24.05 0.67 -11.82
N VAL A 95 -22.89 0.90 -12.43
CA VAL A 95 -22.77 1.27 -13.85
C VAL A 95 -22.96 0.04 -14.74
N SER A 96 -22.49 -1.13 -14.32
CA SER A 96 -22.54 -2.36 -15.13
C SER A 96 -23.91 -3.05 -15.15
N ARG A 97 -24.89 -2.61 -14.33
CA ARG A 97 -26.25 -3.19 -14.22
C ARG A 97 -26.28 -4.72 -14.01
N THR A 98 -25.31 -5.23 -13.27
CA THR A 98 -25.30 -6.60 -12.69
C THR A 98 -25.42 -6.47 -11.19
#